data_AF-A0A2R9BSV0-F1
#
_entry.id   AF-A0A2R9BSV0-F1
#
_cell.length_a   1.000
_cell.length_b   1.000
_cell.length_c   1.000
_cell.angle_alpha   90.00
_cell.angle_beta   90.00
_cell.angle_gamma   90.00
#
_symmetry.space_group_name_H-M   'P 1'
#
loop_
_entity.id
_entity.type
_entity.pdbx_description
1 polymer ?
#
loop_
_entity_poly.entity_id
_entity_poly.type
_entity_poly.pdbx_seq_one_letter_code
_entity_poly.pdbx_strand_id
1 'polypeptide(L)'
;MAMSGLRFGRQNFHPLKRKMIFWCNWPEVKTAAYDGEQATCEPVLKAMFLADTHLLREFLGHWLDKLRREWQVERAFQTALWLPQPEVIFILEDVFDEGKWSTPEAWVDDVEQFRKMFRHPSHVQLKVVAGNHDIGFHYEMNTYEVERFEKVFISESLINFMMVNSMALKGDSCGICSEAEAELTEVSYRLNCSQERYPLGHTHSTCEVHHGGRIPELSLSSFSWRKRNNPSFIMGSTTPTDYALSKCHLPREDVVLIIHCGVVGFLVVLTLTHFELLASPFLSEV
;
A
#
# COMPACT_ATOMS: atom_id res chain seq x y z
N MET A 1 4.81 39.56 -9.36
CA MET A 1 3.75 39.08 -8.44
C MET A 1 4.21 37.75 -7.87
N ALA A 2 4.44 37.68 -6.56
CA ALA A 2 5.03 36.52 -5.90
C ALA A 2 4.04 35.35 -5.89
N MET A 3 4.48 34.17 -6.38
CA MET A 3 3.77 32.91 -6.13
C MET A 3 3.98 32.51 -4.67
N SER A 4 3.18 33.09 -3.78
CA SER A 4 3.08 32.65 -2.40
C SER A 4 2.03 31.54 -2.30
N GLY A 5 2.47 30.32 -1.98
CA GLY A 5 1.66 29.43 -1.14
C GLY A 5 1.23 28.07 -1.69
N LEU A 6 2.10 27.30 -2.33
CA LEU A 6 2.01 25.84 -2.16
C LEU A 6 2.63 25.52 -0.79
N ARG A 7 1.78 25.30 0.22
CA ARG A 7 2.23 24.93 1.56
C ARG A 7 2.49 23.42 1.57
N PHE A 8 3.68 23.04 2.05
CA PHE A 8 4.13 21.66 2.10
C PHE A 8 3.36 20.85 3.15
N GLY A 9 2.92 19.65 2.75
CA GLY A 9 2.21 18.72 3.61
C GLY A 9 3.01 18.26 4.83
N ARG A 10 2.31 17.90 5.90
CA ARG A 10 2.93 17.57 7.19
C ARG A 10 3.17 16.05 7.30
N GLN A 11 4.42 15.67 7.59
CA GLN A 11 4.81 14.30 7.85
C GLN A 11 5.18 14.12 9.32
N ASN A 12 4.52 13.21 10.03
CA ASN A 12 4.80 12.93 11.45
C ASN A 12 5.34 11.50 11.64
N PHE A 13 6.61 11.29 11.27
CA PHE A 13 7.31 10.01 11.40
C PHE A 13 8.33 10.04 12.55
N HIS A 14 7.87 10.33 13.78
CA HIS A 14 8.77 10.29 14.93
C HIS A 14 9.05 8.84 15.37
N PRO A 15 10.32 8.38 15.40
CA PRO A 15 10.67 7.00 15.77
C PRO A 15 10.17 6.56 17.15
N LEU A 16 10.04 7.51 18.08
CA LEU A 16 9.60 7.29 19.45
C LEU A 16 8.07 7.33 19.63
N LYS A 17 7.32 7.81 18.63
CA LYS A 17 5.85 7.92 18.67
C LYS A 17 5.21 6.88 17.77
N ARG A 18 5.31 5.62 18.20
CA ARG A 18 4.78 4.47 17.45
C ARG A 18 3.28 4.32 17.71
N LYS A 19 2.45 4.71 16.74
CA LYS A 19 1.00 4.48 16.79
C LYS A 19 0.68 3.10 16.24
N MET A 20 -0.04 2.30 17.03
CA MET A 20 -0.61 1.03 16.60
C MET A 20 -1.93 1.27 15.87
N ILE A 21 -2.31 0.34 15.00
CA ILE A 21 -3.51 0.43 14.15
C ILE A 21 -4.78 0.86 14.91
N PHE A 22 -5.00 0.38 16.14
CA PHE A 22 -6.16 0.73 16.97
C PHE A 22 -6.16 2.17 17.50
N TRP A 23 -5.01 2.85 17.50
CA TRP A 23 -4.83 4.23 17.95
C TRP A 23 -4.42 5.17 16.82
N CYS A 24 -4.58 4.72 15.58
CA CYS A 24 -4.32 5.52 14.41
C CYS A 24 -5.54 6.35 14.04
N ASN A 25 -5.30 7.62 13.76
CA ASN A 25 -6.29 8.57 13.27
C ASN A 25 -5.78 9.15 11.96
N TRP A 26 -6.71 9.51 11.07
CA TRP A 26 -6.40 10.25 9.87
C TRP A 26 -5.65 11.55 10.19
N PRO A 27 -4.54 11.85 9.50
CA PRO A 27 -3.79 13.07 9.75
C PRO A 27 -4.59 14.29 9.25
N GLU A 28 -4.60 15.36 10.05
CA GLU A 28 -5.38 16.56 9.72
C GLU A 28 -4.73 17.38 8.61
N VAL A 29 -5.54 17.77 7.63
CA VAL A 29 -5.23 18.74 6.57
C VAL A 29 -6.03 20.01 6.78
N LYS A 30 -5.56 21.14 6.27
CA LYS A 30 -6.35 22.36 6.28
C LYS A 30 -7.47 22.27 5.26
N THR A 31 -8.70 22.51 5.71
CA THR A 31 -9.90 22.37 4.87
C THR A 31 -10.50 23.71 4.45
N ALA A 32 -9.94 24.85 4.84
CA ALA A 32 -10.49 26.17 4.58
C ALA A 32 -9.65 26.96 3.56
N ALA A 33 -10.24 27.20 2.38
CA ALA A 33 -9.85 28.30 1.50
C ALA A 33 -10.59 29.57 1.97
N TYR A 34 -9.86 30.61 2.39
CA TYR A 34 -10.45 31.88 2.82
C TYR A 34 -10.62 32.80 1.61
N ASP A 35 -11.72 32.64 0.88
CA ASP A 35 -12.14 33.60 -0.15
C ASP A 35 -13.26 34.48 0.40
N GLY A 36 -12.86 35.51 1.17
CA GLY A 36 -13.60 36.77 1.38
C GLY A 36 -14.96 36.76 2.10
N GLU A 37 -15.83 35.77 1.92
CA GLU A 37 -17.21 35.80 2.44
C GLU A 37 -17.86 34.42 2.64
N GLN A 38 -17.25 33.32 2.21
CA GLN A 38 -17.70 31.95 2.54
C GLN A 38 -16.53 30.97 2.65
N ALA A 39 -16.40 30.31 3.79
CA ALA A 39 -15.48 29.18 3.93
C ALA A 39 -16.09 27.96 3.24
N THR A 40 -15.59 27.62 2.04
CA THR A 40 -15.90 26.33 1.41
C THR A 40 -14.95 25.27 1.99
N CYS A 41 -15.51 24.20 2.55
CA CYS A 41 -14.70 23.07 3.02
C CYS A 41 -14.22 22.26 1.81
N GLU A 42 -12.92 22.18 1.59
CA GLU A 42 -12.35 21.30 0.55
C GLU A 42 -12.61 19.82 0.90
N PRO A 43 -13.06 18.99 -0.05
CA PRO A 43 -13.22 17.56 0.19
C PRO A 43 -11.85 16.92 0.48
N VAL A 44 -11.80 16.10 1.53
CA VAL A 44 -10.58 15.40 1.97
C VAL A 44 -10.68 13.95 1.53
N LEU A 45 -9.77 13.52 0.66
CA LEU A 45 -9.62 12.13 0.28
C LEU A 45 -8.75 11.39 1.31
N LYS A 46 -9.23 10.23 1.76
CA LYS A 46 -8.52 9.32 2.68
C LYS A 46 -7.88 8.17 1.93
N ALA A 47 -6.57 8.24 1.76
CA ALA A 47 -5.77 7.25 1.07
C ALA A 47 -4.95 6.38 2.03
N MET A 48 -4.95 5.07 1.81
CA MET A 48 -4.11 4.12 2.54
C MET A 48 -3.05 3.55 1.61
N PHE A 49 -1.81 3.43 2.07
CA PHE A 49 -0.69 2.90 1.28
C PHE A 49 -0.02 1.73 2.00
N LEU A 50 0.05 0.59 1.31
CA LEU A 50 0.65 -0.68 1.72
C LEU A 50 1.78 -1.04 0.74
N ALA A 51 2.72 -1.88 1.14
CA ALA A 51 3.80 -2.37 0.25
C ALA A 51 4.31 -3.73 0.70
N ASP A 52 5.02 -4.44 -0.19
CA ASP A 52 5.74 -5.69 0.09
C ASP A 52 4.86 -6.72 0.82
N THR A 53 3.70 -7.07 0.26
CA THR A 53 2.84 -8.10 0.87
C THR A 53 3.44 -9.49 0.71
N HIS A 54 4.22 -9.73 -0.36
CA HIS A 54 4.93 -10.98 -0.65
C HIS A 54 4.07 -12.23 -0.41
N LEU A 55 2.93 -12.30 -1.08
CA LEU A 55 2.10 -13.50 -1.08
C LEU A 55 2.93 -14.71 -1.52
N LEU A 56 2.95 -15.71 -0.64
CA LEU A 56 3.78 -16.90 -0.77
C LEU A 56 3.14 -17.93 -1.67
N ARG A 57 3.96 -18.62 -2.46
CA ARG A 57 3.60 -19.91 -3.06
C ARG A 57 4.37 -21.05 -2.41
N GLU A 58 3.97 -22.27 -2.76
CA GLU A 58 4.53 -23.52 -2.24
C GLU A 58 5.86 -23.92 -2.87
N PHE A 59 6.36 -23.20 -3.89
CA PHE A 59 7.56 -23.61 -4.62
C PHE A 59 8.85 -23.45 -3.80
N LEU A 60 9.00 -22.33 -3.06
CA LEU A 60 10.18 -22.12 -2.19
C LEU A 60 9.85 -22.17 -0.69
N GLY A 61 8.57 -22.12 -0.31
CA GLY A 61 8.12 -21.99 1.08
C GLY A 61 7.40 -23.24 1.64
N HIS A 62 7.51 -23.44 2.96
CA HIS A 62 6.75 -24.49 3.65
C HIS A 62 5.26 -24.12 3.72
N TRP A 63 4.35 -25.07 3.45
CA TRP A 63 2.89 -24.82 3.39
C TRP A 63 2.31 -24.19 4.68
N LEU A 64 2.80 -24.57 5.85
CA LEU A 64 2.43 -23.94 7.13
C LEU A 64 2.79 -22.46 7.19
N ASP A 65 3.94 -22.07 6.64
CA ASP A 65 4.34 -20.67 6.58
C ASP A 65 3.42 -19.92 5.62
N LYS A 66 3.15 -20.47 4.43
CA LYS A 66 2.17 -19.90 3.49
C LYS A 66 0.83 -19.64 4.16
N LEU A 67 0.23 -20.68 4.76
CA LEU A 67 -1.07 -20.57 5.45
C LEU A 67 -1.05 -19.48 6.54
N ARG A 68 0.00 -19.47 7.38
CA ARG A 68 0.15 -18.47 8.45
C ARG A 68 0.27 -17.05 7.88
N ARG A 69 1.12 -16.84 6.87
CA ARG A 69 1.40 -15.52 6.31
C ARG A 69 0.20 -14.96 5.55
N GLU A 70 -0.47 -15.79 4.75
CA GLU A 70 -1.70 -15.39 4.05
C GLU A 70 -2.78 -15.01 5.05
N TRP A 71 -3.00 -15.83 6.09
CA TRP A 71 -3.95 -15.51 7.14
C TRP A 71 -3.60 -14.20 7.86
N GLN A 72 -2.32 -13.99 8.20
CA GLN A 72 -1.84 -12.76 8.83
C GLN A 72 -2.09 -11.52 7.96
N VAL A 73 -1.76 -11.58 6.67
CA VAL A 73 -1.97 -10.48 5.71
C VAL A 73 -3.45 -10.21 5.52
N GLU A 74 -4.28 -11.23 5.34
CA GLU A 74 -5.73 -11.08 5.21
C GLU A 74 -6.32 -10.41 6.44
N ARG A 75 -6.01 -10.90 7.64
CA ARG A 75 -6.52 -10.31 8.89
C ARG A 75 -6.05 -8.87 9.08
N ALA A 76 -4.78 -8.59 8.78
CA ALA A 76 -4.24 -7.24 8.86
C ALA A 76 -4.94 -6.28 7.88
N PHE A 77 -5.10 -6.69 6.63
CA PHE A 77 -5.77 -5.89 5.61
C PHE A 77 -7.24 -5.64 5.95
N GLN A 78 -8.00 -6.69 6.31
CA GLN A 78 -9.41 -6.54 6.67
C GLN A 78 -9.59 -5.65 7.92
N THR A 79 -8.66 -5.68 8.86
CA THR A 79 -8.65 -4.77 10.02
C THR A 79 -8.31 -3.34 9.61
N ALA A 80 -7.33 -3.16 8.72
CA ALA A 80 -6.92 -1.86 8.18
C ALA A 80 -7.95 -1.26 7.21
N LEU A 81 -8.88 -2.06 6.71
CA LEU A 81 -10.06 -1.59 5.99
C LEU A 81 -11.16 -1.19 6.97
N TRP A 82 -11.45 -2.04 7.96
CA TRP A 82 -12.59 -1.86 8.87
C TRP A 82 -12.44 -0.71 9.86
N LEU A 83 -11.24 -0.54 10.44
CA LEU A 83 -11.00 0.47 11.47
C LEU A 83 -10.95 1.90 10.90
N PRO A 84 -10.03 2.23 9.96
CA PRO A 84 -9.90 3.60 9.47
C PRO A 84 -10.87 3.94 8.31
N GLN A 85 -11.43 2.94 7.61
CA GLN A 85 -12.36 3.13 6.49
C GLN A 85 -11.81 4.06 5.38
N PRO A 86 -10.75 3.66 4.66
CA PRO A 86 -10.18 4.44 3.57
C PRO A 86 -11.12 4.48 2.35
N GLU A 87 -10.96 5.50 1.51
CA GLU A 87 -11.68 5.64 0.24
C GLU A 87 -10.88 5.04 -0.93
N VAL A 88 -9.55 5.11 -0.84
CA VAL A 88 -8.64 4.50 -1.80
C VAL A 88 -7.49 3.81 -1.08
N ILE A 89 -7.07 2.67 -1.61
CA ILE A 89 -5.97 1.87 -1.11
C ILE A 89 -4.98 1.65 -2.24
N PHE A 90 -3.71 1.88 -1.96
CA PHE A 90 -2.58 1.57 -2.83
C PHE A 90 -1.78 0.42 -2.24
N ILE A 91 -1.51 -0.61 -3.04
CA ILE A 91 -0.48 -1.60 -2.77
C ILE A 91 0.68 -1.30 -3.71
N LEU A 92 1.78 -0.82 -3.13
CA LEU A 92 2.97 -0.40 -3.85
C LEU A 92 3.97 -1.55 -3.83
N GLU A 93 4.15 -2.18 -4.98
CA GLU A 93 5.20 -3.16 -5.27
C GLU A 93 5.09 -4.49 -4.49
N ASP A 94 5.66 -5.53 -5.09
CA ASP A 94 5.87 -6.87 -4.53
C ASP A 94 4.62 -7.46 -3.85
N VAL A 95 3.55 -7.54 -4.64
CA VAL A 95 2.31 -8.18 -4.21
C VAL A 95 2.57 -9.67 -3.99
N PHE A 96 3.11 -10.32 -5.01
CA PHE A 96 3.47 -11.73 -5.04
C PHE A 96 4.97 -11.87 -4.85
N ASP A 97 5.39 -12.94 -4.18
CA ASP A 97 6.82 -13.20 -4.00
C ASP A 97 7.47 -13.91 -5.19
N GLU A 98 6.67 -14.64 -5.96
CA GLU A 98 7.11 -15.48 -7.08
C GLU A 98 6.32 -15.17 -8.36
N GLY A 99 5.72 -13.98 -8.45
CA GLY A 99 4.89 -13.56 -9.58
C GLY A 99 5.60 -13.77 -10.92
N LYS A 100 6.84 -13.29 -11.03
CA LYS A 100 7.64 -13.40 -12.26
C LYS A 100 7.94 -14.83 -12.73
N TRP A 101 7.87 -15.82 -11.83
CA TRP A 101 8.09 -17.23 -12.15
C TRP A 101 6.78 -18.04 -12.28
N SER A 102 5.63 -17.36 -12.21
CA SER A 102 4.33 -18.03 -12.23
C SER A 102 3.95 -18.51 -13.62
N THR A 103 3.50 -19.78 -13.71
CA THR A 103 2.87 -20.31 -14.92
C THR A 103 1.50 -19.64 -15.13
N PRO A 104 0.92 -19.70 -16.34
CA PRO A 104 -0.40 -19.12 -16.60
C PRO A 104 -1.50 -19.65 -15.66
N GLU A 105 -1.48 -20.94 -15.34
CA GLU A 105 -2.47 -21.57 -14.45
C GLU A 105 -2.28 -21.10 -13.01
N ALA A 106 -1.03 -21.10 -12.52
CA ALA A 106 -0.74 -20.67 -11.15
C ALA A 106 -1.03 -19.17 -10.95
N TRP A 107 -0.84 -18.36 -11.98
CA TRP A 107 -1.23 -16.94 -11.95
C TRP A 107 -2.72 -16.75 -11.69
N VAL A 108 -3.59 -17.61 -12.24
CA VAL A 108 -5.04 -17.54 -11.99
C VAL A 108 -5.34 -17.78 -10.51
N ASP A 109 -4.72 -18.80 -9.92
CA ASP A 109 -4.90 -19.14 -8.51
C ASP A 109 -4.37 -18.02 -7.59
N ASP A 110 -3.20 -17.47 -7.91
CA ASP A 110 -2.58 -16.36 -7.18
C ASP A 110 -3.48 -15.11 -7.21
N VAL A 111 -4.08 -14.80 -8.37
CA VAL A 111 -5.03 -13.68 -8.53
C VAL A 111 -6.35 -13.93 -7.79
N GLU A 112 -6.87 -15.17 -7.80
CA GLU A 112 -8.07 -15.51 -7.02
C GLU A 112 -7.83 -15.33 -5.52
N GLN A 113 -6.70 -15.84 -5.03
CA GLN A 113 -6.30 -15.71 -3.64
C GLN A 113 -6.08 -14.24 -3.27
N PHE A 114 -5.45 -13.43 -4.14
CA PHE A 114 -5.34 -11.98 -3.96
C PHE A 114 -6.72 -11.34 -3.79
N ARG A 115 -7.66 -11.61 -4.71
CA ARG A 115 -9.02 -11.01 -4.66
C ARG A 115 -9.77 -11.39 -3.39
N LYS A 116 -9.56 -12.60 -2.88
CA LYS A 116 -10.14 -13.07 -1.61
C LYS A 116 -9.56 -12.32 -0.42
N MET A 117 -8.24 -12.19 -0.32
CA MET A 117 -7.58 -11.56 0.82
C MET A 117 -7.81 -10.05 0.86
N PHE A 118 -7.70 -9.40 -0.30
CA PHE A 118 -7.84 -7.96 -0.47
C PHE A 118 -9.27 -7.53 -0.84
N ARG A 119 -10.26 -8.37 -0.50
CA ARG A 119 -11.68 -8.04 -0.72
C ARG A 119 -12.07 -6.74 -0.02
N HIS A 120 -12.80 -5.89 -0.72
CA HIS A 120 -13.22 -4.57 -0.26
C HIS A 120 -14.60 -4.20 -0.84
N PRO A 121 -15.36 -3.31 -0.19
CA PRO A 121 -16.61 -2.79 -0.73
C PRO A 121 -16.40 -2.04 -2.05
N SER A 122 -17.42 -2.02 -2.91
CA SER A 122 -17.36 -1.39 -4.24
C SER A 122 -17.10 0.12 -4.25
N HIS A 123 -17.32 0.81 -3.13
CA HIS A 123 -17.03 2.25 -3.00
C HIS A 123 -15.56 2.53 -2.68
N VAL A 124 -14.79 1.52 -2.26
CA VAL A 124 -13.36 1.64 -1.99
C VAL A 124 -12.60 1.29 -3.26
N GLN A 125 -11.67 2.13 -3.69
CA GLN A 125 -10.82 1.82 -4.84
C GLN A 125 -9.53 1.15 -4.38
N LEU A 126 -9.16 0.04 -5.01
CA LEU A 126 -7.86 -0.61 -4.82
C LEU A 126 -7.00 -0.43 -6.06
N LYS A 127 -5.79 0.10 -5.87
CA LYS A 127 -4.79 0.34 -6.91
C LYS A 127 -3.50 -0.37 -6.54
N VAL A 128 -2.87 -0.97 -7.54
CA VAL A 128 -1.73 -1.86 -7.34
C VAL A 128 -0.64 -1.50 -8.34
N VAL A 129 0.59 -1.35 -7.86
CA VAL A 129 1.77 -1.10 -8.67
C VAL A 129 2.66 -2.34 -8.59
N ALA A 130 3.15 -2.82 -9.74
CA ALA A 130 4.02 -3.98 -9.80
C ALA A 130 5.39 -3.70 -9.18
N GLY A 131 5.96 -4.69 -8.49
CA GLY A 131 7.35 -4.71 -8.08
C GLY A 131 8.18 -5.74 -8.83
N ASN A 132 9.47 -5.85 -8.49
CA ASN A 132 10.39 -6.75 -9.17
C ASN A 132 10.08 -8.24 -8.93
N HIS A 133 9.41 -8.60 -7.83
CA HIS A 133 8.96 -9.99 -7.62
C HIS A 133 7.75 -10.35 -8.48
N ASP A 134 6.95 -9.35 -8.87
CA ASP A 134 5.75 -9.55 -9.67
C ASP A 134 6.07 -9.78 -11.15
N ILE A 135 6.99 -8.97 -11.70
CA ILE A 135 7.26 -8.88 -13.15
C ILE A 135 8.75 -8.92 -13.53
N GLY A 136 9.66 -9.06 -12.57
CA GLY A 136 11.10 -9.10 -12.82
C GLY A 136 11.80 -7.75 -12.70
N PHE A 137 13.14 -7.80 -12.70
CA PHE A 137 13.98 -6.61 -12.80
C PHE A 137 14.06 -6.10 -14.24
N HIS A 138 14.50 -4.86 -14.45
CA HIS A 138 14.65 -4.26 -15.79
C HIS A 138 15.36 -5.15 -16.83
N TYR A 139 16.30 -6.01 -16.41
CA TYR A 139 17.05 -6.93 -17.27
C TYR A 139 16.39 -8.31 -17.48
N GLU A 140 15.37 -8.64 -16.69
CA GLU A 140 14.62 -9.93 -16.71
C GLU A 140 13.15 -9.75 -17.14
N MET A 141 12.64 -8.53 -17.03
CA MET A 141 11.25 -8.18 -17.29
C MET A 141 10.88 -8.42 -18.75
N ASN A 142 9.77 -9.10 -18.99
CA ASN A 142 9.22 -9.28 -20.33
C ASN A 142 7.77 -8.82 -20.46
N THR A 143 7.36 -8.60 -21.71
CA THR A 143 6.06 -8.07 -22.08
C THR A 143 4.90 -8.92 -21.56
N TYR A 144 5.04 -10.26 -21.56
CA TYR A 144 3.99 -11.16 -21.10
C TYR A 144 3.70 -10.97 -19.60
N GLU A 145 4.73 -10.84 -18.75
CA GLU A 145 4.55 -10.61 -17.32
C GLU A 145 3.95 -9.24 -17.01
N VAL A 146 4.36 -8.21 -17.75
CA VAL A 146 3.81 -6.85 -17.62
C VAL A 146 2.35 -6.85 -18.03
N GLU A 147 2.03 -7.29 -19.25
CA GLU A 147 0.66 -7.25 -19.79
C GLU A 147 -0.31 -8.08 -18.94
N ARG A 148 0.08 -9.27 -18.47
CA ARG A 148 -0.82 -10.08 -17.62
C ARG A 148 -1.07 -9.43 -16.26
N PHE A 149 -0.10 -8.70 -15.71
CA PHE A 149 -0.25 -7.97 -14.46
C PHE A 149 -1.19 -6.78 -14.66
N GLU A 150 -0.91 -5.97 -15.69
CA GLU A 150 -1.71 -4.79 -16.03
C GLU A 150 -3.16 -5.16 -16.32
N LYS A 151 -3.40 -6.27 -17.03
CA LYS A 151 -4.75 -6.77 -17.31
C LYS A 151 -5.58 -7.06 -16.05
N VAL A 152 -4.94 -7.41 -14.94
CA VAL A 152 -5.64 -7.71 -13.68
C VAL A 152 -5.79 -6.47 -12.81
N PHE A 153 -4.76 -5.61 -12.77
CA PHE A 153 -4.62 -4.58 -11.76
C PHE A 153 -4.82 -3.14 -12.27
N ILE A 154 -4.66 -2.91 -13.58
CA ILE A 154 -4.96 -1.62 -14.20
C ILE A 154 -6.43 -1.63 -14.63
N SER A 155 -7.18 -0.69 -14.04
CA SER A 155 -8.59 -0.44 -14.33
C SER A 155 -8.87 1.05 -14.25
N GLU A 156 -9.89 1.50 -15.00
CA GLU A 156 -10.35 2.89 -14.93
C GLU A 156 -10.72 3.27 -13.49
N SER A 157 -10.39 4.51 -13.11
CA SER A 157 -10.68 5.05 -11.78
C SER A 157 -11.55 6.29 -11.86
N LEU A 158 -12.34 6.49 -10.82
CA LEU A 158 -13.10 7.72 -10.62
C LEU A 158 -12.19 8.90 -10.24
N ILE A 159 -10.98 8.62 -9.74
CA ILE A 159 -9.96 9.59 -9.34
C ILE A 159 -8.69 9.30 -10.13
N ASN A 160 -8.10 10.33 -10.75
CA ASN A 160 -6.90 10.17 -11.57
C ASN A 160 -5.65 10.10 -10.69
N PHE A 161 -4.97 8.95 -10.70
CA PHE A 161 -3.65 8.77 -10.10
C PHE A 161 -2.65 8.38 -11.19
N MET A 162 -1.46 8.97 -11.14
CA MET A 162 -0.34 8.51 -11.94
C MET A 162 0.44 7.47 -11.14
N MET A 163 0.40 6.22 -11.60
CA MET A 163 1.18 5.13 -11.05
C MET A 163 2.33 4.84 -11.99
N VAL A 164 3.54 4.76 -11.46
CA VAL A 164 4.74 4.54 -12.27
C VAL A 164 5.50 3.37 -11.70
N ASN A 165 5.88 2.45 -12.58
CA ASN A 165 6.63 1.26 -12.23
C ASN A 165 8.13 1.57 -12.25
N SER A 166 8.77 1.51 -11.09
CA SER A 166 10.18 1.84 -10.91
C SER A 166 11.12 0.90 -11.70
N MET A 167 10.68 -0.32 -12.03
CA MET A 167 11.47 -1.28 -12.80
C MET A 167 11.69 -0.83 -14.25
N ALA A 168 10.83 0.05 -14.77
CA ALA A 168 10.96 0.64 -16.10
C ALA A 168 11.74 1.98 -16.09
N LEU A 169 12.20 2.45 -14.94
CA LEU A 169 12.88 3.76 -14.79
C LEU A 169 14.36 3.63 -14.40
N LYS A 170 15.01 2.53 -14.79
CA LYS A 170 16.42 2.31 -14.47
C LYS A 170 17.36 3.28 -15.21
N GLY A 171 16.97 3.75 -16.40
CA GLY A 171 17.80 4.59 -17.26
C GLY A 171 18.87 3.80 -18.04
N ASP A 172 18.66 2.51 -18.28
CA ASP A 172 19.58 1.63 -19.02
C ASP A 172 19.12 1.31 -20.45
N SER A 173 18.11 2.03 -20.95
CA SER A 173 17.54 1.85 -22.29
C SER A 173 17.05 0.43 -22.59
N CYS A 174 16.60 -0.31 -21.57
CA CYS A 174 15.86 -1.55 -21.80
C CYS A 174 14.63 -1.30 -22.68
N GLY A 175 14.15 -2.31 -23.42
CA GLY A 175 13.07 -2.14 -24.41
C GLY A 175 11.80 -1.51 -23.82
N ILE A 176 11.29 -2.09 -22.72
CA ILE A 176 10.12 -1.59 -21.98
C ILE A 176 10.44 -0.26 -21.27
N CYS A 177 11.67 -0.10 -20.76
CA CYS A 177 12.10 1.11 -20.05
C CYS A 177 12.05 2.35 -20.95
N SER A 178 12.52 2.20 -22.19
CA SER A 178 12.55 3.29 -23.18
C SER A 178 11.14 3.76 -23.56
N GLU A 179 10.19 2.83 -23.66
CA GLU A 179 8.78 3.14 -23.89
C GLU A 179 8.16 3.88 -22.70
N ALA A 180 8.38 3.37 -21.47
CA ALA A 180 7.90 4.01 -20.26
C ALA A 180 8.46 5.43 -20.05
N GLU A 181 9.75 5.65 -20.35
CA GLU A 181 10.37 6.97 -20.29
C GLU A 181 9.76 7.94 -21.33
N ALA A 182 9.46 7.44 -22.53
CA ALA A 182 8.81 8.24 -23.58
C ALA A 182 7.37 8.63 -23.19
N GLU A 183 6.59 7.67 -22.66
CA GLU A 183 5.23 7.94 -22.15
C GLU A 183 5.24 8.93 -20.98
N LEU A 184 6.16 8.75 -20.03
CA LEU A 184 6.32 9.66 -18.89
C LEU A 184 6.65 11.08 -19.36
N THR A 185 7.49 11.19 -20.39
CA THR A 185 7.83 12.47 -21.03
C THR A 185 6.59 13.08 -21.69
N GLU A 186 5.78 12.29 -22.40
CA GLU A 186 4.52 12.77 -23.00
C GLU A 186 3.52 13.26 -21.94
N VAL A 187 3.33 12.50 -20.86
CA VAL A 187 2.47 12.90 -19.75
C VAL A 187 2.98 14.18 -19.09
N SER A 188 4.30 14.30 -18.90
CA SER A 188 4.93 15.52 -18.40
C SER A 188 4.60 16.73 -19.27
N TYR A 189 4.69 16.60 -20.59
CA TYR A 189 4.29 17.68 -21.52
C TYR A 189 2.81 18.05 -21.36
N ARG A 190 1.91 17.06 -21.29
CA ARG A 190 0.47 17.31 -21.12
C ARG A 190 0.15 18.01 -19.78
N LEU A 191 0.80 17.58 -18.70
CA LEU A 191 0.61 18.16 -17.36
C LEU A 191 1.18 19.59 -17.29
N ASN A 192 2.33 19.85 -17.91
CA ASN A 192 2.89 21.20 -18.02
C ASN A 192 1.97 22.14 -18.81
N CYS A 193 1.37 21.65 -19.91
CA CYS A 193 0.38 22.41 -20.67
C CYS A 193 -0.96 22.62 -19.93
N SER A 194 -1.32 21.76 -18.97
CA SER A 194 -2.54 21.94 -18.16
C SER A 194 -2.40 23.05 -17.10
N GLN A 195 -1.18 23.50 -16.82
CA GLN A 195 -0.88 24.56 -15.85
C GLN A 195 -0.87 25.96 -16.48
N GLU A 196 -0.90 26.07 -17.81
CA GLU A 196 -0.87 27.35 -18.53
C GLU A 196 -2.26 27.79 -19.03
N ARG A 197 -2.91 28.70 -18.28
CA ARG A 197 -3.78 29.69 -18.91
C ARG A 197 -2.90 30.68 -19.67
N TYR A 198 -2.67 30.43 -20.96
CA TYR A 198 -2.63 31.37 -22.11
C TYR A 198 -1.84 30.72 -23.28
N PRO A 199 -2.30 30.80 -24.54
CA PRO A 199 -1.65 30.11 -25.65
C PRO A 199 -0.60 31.02 -26.31
N LEU A 200 0.63 30.53 -26.52
CA LEU A 200 1.49 31.00 -27.62
C LEU A 200 2.64 30.04 -27.92
N GLY A 201 2.51 29.34 -29.05
CA GLY A 201 3.50 29.23 -30.12
C GLY A 201 4.94 28.79 -29.81
N HIS A 202 5.28 27.60 -30.35
CA HIS A 202 6.57 27.19 -30.91
C HIS A 202 7.85 27.65 -30.21
N THR A 203 8.50 26.77 -29.45
CA THR A 203 9.96 26.83 -29.26
C THR A 203 10.54 25.46 -28.87
N HIS A 204 11.65 25.09 -29.55
CA HIS A 204 12.52 23.98 -29.20
C HIS A 204 13.44 24.40 -28.04
N SER A 205 13.00 24.21 -26.80
CA SER A 205 13.85 24.37 -25.61
C SER A 205 13.71 23.17 -24.67
N THR A 206 14.85 22.55 -24.36
CA THR A 206 15.00 21.61 -23.24
C THR A 206 14.56 22.30 -21.96
N CYS A 207 13.50 21.79 -21.34
CA CYS A 207 13.06 22.24 -20.03
C CYS A 207 13.80 21.40 -18.98
N GLU A 208 14.78 22.01 -18.31
CA GLU A 208 15.43 21.42 -17.17
C GLU A 208 14.53 21.60 -15.94
N VAL A 209 13.81 20.53 -15.57
CA VAL A 209 13.05 20.51 -14.32
C VAL A 209 14.02 20.26 -13.18
N HIS A 210 14.41 21.32 -12.48
CA HIS A 210 15.05 21.18 -11.19
C HIS A 210 14.05 20.56 -10.20
N HIS A 211 14.21 19.27 -9.89
CA HIS A 211 13.63 18.66 -8.68
C HIS A 211 14.33 19.24 -7.44
N GLY A 212 14.12 20.53 -7.17
CA GLY A 212 14.72 21.27 -6.06
C GLY A 212 14.06 20.92 -4.74
N GLY A 213 14.14 19.66 -4.29
CA GLY A 213 13.70 19.23 -2.95
C GLY A 213 12.22 19.50 -2.63
N ARG A 214 11.35 19.66 -3.63
CA ARG A 214 9.93 20.03 -3.44
C ARG A 214 8.93 18.88 -3.52
N ILE A 215 9.37 17.67 -3.86
CA ILE A 215 8.51 16.48 -3.91
C ILE A 215 8.91 15.56 -2.75
N PRO A 216 7.98 15.24 -1.84
CA PRO A 216 8.27 14.31 -0.75
C PRO A 216 8.50 12.90 -1.30
N GLU A 217 9.66 12.31 -1.01
CA GLU A 217 9.89 10.89 -1.23
C GLU A 217 9.64 10.12 0.07
N LEU A 218 8.81 9.08 0.00
CA LEU A 218 8.48 8.26 1.16
C LEU A 218 8.62 6.77 0.82
N SER A 219 9.61 6.11 1.43
CA SER A 219 9.72 4.66 1.37
C SER A 219 8.77 4.00 2.37
N LEU A 220 7.98 3.04 1.89
CA LEU A 220 7.10 2.24 2.73
C LEU A 220 7.88 1.09 3.39
N SER A 221 7.41 0.66 4.55
CA SER A 221 7.90 -0.60 5.14
C SER A 221 6.89 -1.69 4.84
N SER A 222 7.38 -2.92 4.70
CA SER A 222 6.53 -4.07 4.41
C SER A 222 5.30 -4.18 5.32
N PHE A 223 4.18 -4.51 4.71
CA PHE A 223 2.91 -4.80 5.37
C PHE A 223 2.81 -6.26 5.86
N SER A 224 3.84 -7.07 5.62
CA SER A 224 3.91 -8.46 6.06
C SER A 224 4.99 -8.66 7.13
N TRP A 225 4.85 -9.74 7.91
CA TRP A 225 5.83 -10.14 8.92
C TRP A 225 7.00 -10.96 8.34
N ARG A 226 7.07 -11.06 7.01
CA ARG A 226 8.06 -11.90 6.34
C ARG A 226 9.47 -11.30 6.39
N LYS A 227 9.60 -10.03 6.01
CA LYS A 227 10.89 -9.31 6.03
C LYS A 227 11.20 -8.74 7.42
N ARG A 228 10.19 -8.32 8.18
CA ARG A 228 10.37 -7.65 9.48
C ARG A 228 9.27 -8.01 10.47
N ASN A 229 9.63 -8.13 11.75
CA ASN A 229 8.69 -8.43 12.83
C ASN A 229 7.77 -7.24 13.21
N ASN A 230 7.82 -6.12 12.49
CA ASN A 230 7.22 -4.86 12.92
C ASN A 230 6.52 -4.08 11.79
N PRO A 231 5.61 -4.73 11.02
CA PRO A 231 5.05 -4.17 9.80
C PRO A 231 4.22 -2.91 10.04
N SER A 232 4.02 -2.15 8.97
CA SER A 232 3.36 -0.85 9.01
C SER A 232 2.73 -0.48 7.69
N PHE A 233 1.86 0.52 7.71
CA PHE A 233 1.27 1.16 6.56
C PHE A 233 1.20 2.68 6.76
N ILE A 234 0.90 3.40 5.68
CA ILE A 234 0.73 4.86 5.72
C ILE A 234 -0.74 5.22 5.50
N MET A 235 -1.20 6.18 6.29
CA MET A 235 -2.48 6.84 6.12
C MET A 235 -2.23 8.27 5.65
N GLY A 236 -2.87 8.65 4.55
CA GLY A 236 -2.81 9.97 3.96
C GLY A 236 -4.17 10.63 3.89
N SER A 237 -4.19 11.93 4.18
CA SER A 237 -5.34 12.79 3.92
C SER A 237 -4.90 13.85 2.92
N THR A 238 -5.67 14.02 1.85
CA THR A 238 -5.29 14.90 0.73
C THR A 238 -6.46 15.78 0.32
N THR A 239 -6.20 17.07 0.12
CA THR A 239 -7.09 18.01 -0.56
C THR A 239 -6.42 18.46 -1.87
N PRO A 240 -7.08 19.27 -2.71
CA PRO A 240 -6.44 19.85 -3.89
C PRO A 240 -5.20 20.72 -3.57
N THR A 241 -5.08 21.22 -2.34
CA THR A 241 -4.05 22.21 -1.96
C THR A 241 -3.12 21.77 -0.82
N ASP A 242 -3.47 20.73 -0.06
CA ASP A 242 -2.71 20.27 1.10
C ASP A 242 -2.73 18.74 1.21
N TYR A 243 -1.74 18.19 1.89
CA TYR A 243 -1.72 16.77 2.25
C TYR A 243 -1.08 16.54 3.62
N ALA A 244 -1.44 15.44 4.27
CA ALA A 244 -0.81 15.04 5.51
C ALA A 244 -0.66 13.52 5.54
N LEU A 245 0.47 13.05 6.08
CA LEU A 245 0.81 11.62 6.15
C LEU A 245 1.08 11.20 7.59
N SER A 246 0.66 9.99 7.92
CA SER A 246 0.95 9.36 9.20
C SER A 246 1.26 7.88 9.04
N LYS A 247 2.20 7.37 9.85
CA LYS A 247 2.59 5.96 9.85
C LYS A 247 1.89 5.20 10.97
N CYS A 248 1.31 4.07 10.59
CA CYS A 248 0.57 3.18 11.47
C CYS A 248 1.21 1.80 11.49
N HIS A 249 1.29 1.20 12.66
CA HIS A 249 1.96 -0.08 12.86
C HIS A 249 0.96 -1.17 13.17
N LEU A 250 1.24 -2.35 12.62
CA LEU A 250 0.59 -3.57 13.04
C LEU A 250 1.29 -4.13 14.29
N PRO A 251 0.62 -4.98 15.08
CA PRO A 251 1.25 -5.70 16.18
C PRO A 251 2.48 -6.48 15.70
N ARG A 252 3.47 -6.67 16.58
CA ARG A 252 4.61 -7.53 16.24
C ARG A 252 4.18 -9.00 16.18
N GLU A 253 4.85 -9.82 15.35
CA GLU A 253 4.49 -11.22 15.16
C GLU A 253 4.58 -12.01 16.47
N ASP A 254 5.65 -11.82 17.23
CA ASP A 254 5.84 -12.45 18.55
C ASP A 254 4.66 -12.18 19.47
N VAL A 255 4.16 -10.94 19.49
CA VAL A 255 3.01 -10.56 20.30
C VAL A 255 1.73 -11.23 19.79
N VAL A 256 1.52 -11.28 18.46
CA VAL A 256 0.37 -11.97 17.86
C VAL A 256 0.40 -13.45 18.24
N LEU A 257 1.54 -14.12 18.08
CA LEU A 257 1.69 -15.55 18.38
C LEU A 257 1.48 -15.84 19.87
N ILE A 258 2.06 -15.03 20.77
CA ILE A 258 1.87 -15.17 22.22
C ILE A 258 0.39 -15.08 22.58
N ILE A 259 -0.33 -14.10 22.03
CA ILE A 259 -1.77 -13.93 22.32
C ILE A 259 -2.56 -15.15 21.83
N HIS A 260 -2.32 -15.62 20.60
CA HIS A 260 -3.06 -16.77 20.05
C HIS A 260 -2.76 -18.05 20.82
N CYS A 261 -1.49 -18.34 21.11
CA CYS A 261 -1.10 -19.49 21.94
C CYS A 261 -1.73 -19.40 23.34
N GLY A 262 -1.78 -18.21 23.95
CA GLY A 262 -2.42 -17.98 25.24
C GLY A 262 -3.93 -18.25 25.20
N VAL A 263 -4.64 -17.76 24.19
CA VAL A 263 -6.09 -18.00 24.00
C VAL A 263 -6.37 -19.48 23.76
N VAL A 264 -5.62 -20.13 22.89
CA VAL A 264 -5.77 -21.58 22.62
C VAL A 264 -5.50 -22.39 23.88
N GLY A 265 -4.42 -22.09 24.60
CA GLY A 265 -4.10 -22.75 25.86
C GLY A 265 -5.21 -22.58 26.90
N PHE A 266 -5.74 -21.36 27.04
CA PHE A 266 -6.87 -21.09 27.93
C PHE A 266 -8.13 -21.88 27.55
N LEU A 267 -8.47 -21.93 26.26
CA LEU A 267 -9.62 -22.70 25.77
C LEU A 267 -9.44 -24.21 26.00
N VAL A 268 -8.23 -24.74 25.81
CA VAL A 268 -7.92 -26.15 26.12
C VAL A 268 -8.08 -26.44 27.60
N VAL A 269 -7.62 -25.54 28.48
CA VAL A 269 -7.83 -25.70 29.92
C VAL A 269 -9.33 -25.69 30.24
N LEU A 270 -10.10 -24.75 29.67
CA LEU A 270 -11.56 -24.69 29.87
C LEU A 270 -12.30 -25.94 29.38
N THR A 271 -11.89 -26.51 28.25
CA THR A 271 -12.53 -27.74 27.75
C THR A 271 -12.16 -28.93 28.63
N LEU A 272 -10.90 -29.06 29.03
CA LEU A 272 -10.46 -30.14 29.90
C LEU A 272 -11.10 -30.07 31.29
N THR A 273 -11.29 -28.87 31.86
CA THR A 273 -12.02 -28.71 33.12
C THR A 273 -13.50 -29.04 32.95
N HIS A 274 -14.13 -28.64 31.86
CA HIS A 274 -15.54 -28.96 31.55
C HIS A 274 -15.78 -30.48 31.45
N PHE A 275 -14.81 -31.23 30.90
CA PHE A 275 -14.88 -32.69 30.81
C PHE A 275 -14.32 -33.40 32.05
N GLU A 276 -14.01 -32.68 33.14
CA GLU A 276 -13.42 -33.21 34.37
C GLU A 276 -12.10 -33.99 34.16
N LEU A 277 -11.42 -33.73 33.05
CA LEU A 277 -10.13 -34.35 32.69
C LEU A 277 -8.95 -33.66 33.38
N LEU A 278 -9.20 -32.54 34.08
CA LEU A 278 -8.25 -31.90 34.98
C LEU A 278 -8.75 -32.04 36.42
N ALA A 279 -7.89 -32.57 37.30
CA ALA A 279 -8.17 -32.61 38.72
C ALA A 279 -8.44 -31.18 39.22
N SER A 280 -9.60 -30.97 39.83
CA SER A 280 -9.92 -29.69 40.45
C SER A 280 -8.93 -29.45 41.60
N PRO A 281 -8.16 -28.36 41.59
CA PRO A 281 -7.30 -28.02 42.73
C PRO A 281 -8.09 -27.67 44.00
N PHE A 282 -9.43 -27.66 43.93
CA PHE A 282 -10.35 -27.33 45.03
C PHE A 282 -11.14 -28.53 45.59
N LEU A 283 -10.86 -29.77 45.16
CA LEU A 283 -11.54 -30.98 45.66
C LEU A 283 -10.58 -32.06 46.18
N SER A 284 -9.39 -31.68 46.64
CA SER A 284 -8.59 -32.52 47.52
C SER A 284 -8.55 -31.88 48.91
N GLU A 285 -9.24 -32.51 49.86
CA GLU A 285 -9.42 -32.20 51.30
C GLU A 285 -10.79 -31.62 51.69
N VAL A 286 -11.77 -32.52 51.89
CA VAL A 286 -12.51 -32.71 53.16
C VAL A 286 -12.78 -34.21 53.33
#